data_AF-A0A8F3AGI6-F1
#
_entry.id   AF-A0A8F3AGI6-F1
#
_cell.length_a   1.000
_cell.length_b   1.000
_cell.length_c   1.000
_cell.angle_alpha   90.00
_cell.angle_beta   90.00
_cell.angle_gamma   90.00
#
_symmetry.space_group_name_H-M   'P 1'
#
loop_
_entity.id
_entity.type
_entity.pdbx_description
1 polymer ?
#
loop_
_entity_poly.entity_id
_entity_poly.type
_entity_poly.pdbx_seq_one_letter_code
_entity_poly.pdbx_strand_id
1 'polypeptide(L)'
;MSWFSGYSPLAGNDNVATLNTQSPGKISLQILVLQCFYYLTALIIFYLVASLNGYDFSVDWIFSWELISSDNAMGLILFAMWLVDSLLCVLFVTIIVGRSKLAWDFAVTVHVINLCVVWLYTGKFPTSLLWWCLQVLSAVILVTLSTYSTRWKELRTTFFDNMLDQQERGEKQKSVFMSDESLAEEGFYGSELFDFMKSIVDDDPDLKKKSIAKVSSVCVITLKNNKGETKSWLLDFKKNGTVSKIDGKIPKSDIHLTLKDVDFVKLINNEANPQRMFMAGKMKIKGNLMKAASIEPFLREVDPRTKNEKAKL
;
A
#
# COMPACT_ATOMS: atom_id res chain seq x y z
N MET A 1 26.01 -0.28 -15.37
CA MET A 1 25.04 -0.74 -14.34
C MET A 1 23.78 0.11 -14.46
N SER A 2 22.78 -0.35 -15.22
CA SER A 2 21.56 0.40 -15.53
C SER A 2 20.33 -0.49 -15.30
N TRP A 3 20.11 -0.90 -14.05
CA TRP A 3 19.06 -1.84 -13.64
C TRP A 3 17.73 -1.18 -13.22
N PHE A 4 17.54 0.13 -13.45
CA PHE A 4 16.36 0.87 -12.98
C PHE A 4 15.62 1.70 -14.03
N SER A 5 15.69 1.35 -15.32
CA SER A 5 14.83 1.96 -16.33
C SER A 5 14.01 0.89 -17.05
N GLY A 6 12.77 0.73 -16.60
CA GLY A 6 11.80 -0.22 -17.14
C GLY A 6 10.38 0.31 -17.07
N TYR A 7 10.19 1.62 -17.31
CA TYR A 7 8.88 2.20 -17.56
C TYR A 7 8.86 2.83 -18.94
N SER A 8 8.21 2.13 -19.87
CA SER A 8 7.75 2.68 -21.15
C SER A 8 6.22 2.78 -21.03
N PRO A 9 5.64 3.98 -20.89
CA PRO A 9 4.20 4.12 -21.01
C PRO A 9 3.87 4.14 -22.50
N LEU A 10 3.18 3.10 -22.97
CA LEU A 10 2.59 3.09 -24.31
C LEU A 10 1.08 3.07 -24.19
N ALA A 11 0.47 4.22 -24.47
CA ALA A 11 -0.82 4.24 -25.12
C ALA A 11 -0.69 3.48 -26.45
N GLY A 12 -1.58 2.53 -26.69
CA GLY A 12 -1.60 1.78 -27.94
C GLY A 12 -1.88 0.31 -27.70
N ASN A 13 -3.12 -0.07 -27.95
CA ASN A 13 -3.55 -1.43 -28.15
C ASN A 13 -2.60 -2.14 -29.12
N ASP A 14 -1.73 -3.01 -28.62
CA ASP A 14 -1.05 -4.07 -29.35
C ASP A 14 -0.60 -5.16 -28.37
N ASN A 15 -1.28 -6.30 -28.42
CA ASN A 15 -0.84 -7.60 -27.91
C ASN A 15 -0.61 -7.68 -26.40
N VAL A 16 -1.65 -8.15 -25.71
CA VAL A 16 -1.55 -8.86 -24.43
C VAL A 16 -0.71 -10.12 -24.63
N ALA A 17 0.60 -9.92 -24.68
CA ALA A 17 1.65 -10.92 -24.63
C ALA A 17 2.58 -10.64 -23.43
N THR A 18 1.99 -10.23 -22.30
CA THR A 18 2.61 -10.41 -20.97
C THR A 18 2.43 -11.84 -20.45
N LEU A 19 2.34 -12.81 -21.38
CA LEU A 19 2.55 -14.22 -21.13
C LEU A 19 4.05 -14.51 -21.17
N ASN A 20 4.74 -14.21 -20.07
CA ASN A 20 5.87 -15.04 -19.64
C ASN A 20 5.83 -15.16 -18.11
N THR A 21 4.69 -15.74 -17.68
CA THR A 21 4.62 -16.86 -16.73
C THR A 21 6.00 -17.45 -16.42
N GLN A 22 6.33 -17.55 -15.14
CA GLN A 22 7.55 -18.19 -14.64
C GLN A 22 7.78 -19.54 -15.33
N SER A 23 8.64 -19.55 -16.36
CA SER A 23 9.00 -20.78 -17.05
C SER A 23 9.66 -21.73 -16.05
N PRO A 24 9.39 -23.05 -16.09
CA PRO A 24 9.93 -24.01 -15.12
C PRO A 24 11.43 -23.86 -14.85
N GLY A 25 12.23 -23.60 -15.90
CA GLY A 25 13.67 -23.37 -15.76
C GLY A 25 14.07 -22.14 -14.94
N LYS A 26 13.27 -21.07 -14.92
CA LYS A 26 13.53 -19.88 -14.08
C LYS A 26 13.30 -20.18 -12.61
N ILE A 27 12.26 -20.96 -12.28
CA ILE A 27 11.98 -21.39 -10.91
C ILE A 27 13.10 -22.32 -10.43
N SER A 28 13.52 -23.28 -11.26
CA SER A 28 14.65 -24.16 -10.93
C SER A 28 15.94 -23.38 -10.68
N LEU A 29 16.24 -22.37 -11.52
CA LEU A 29 17.40 -21.50 -11.31
C LEU A 29 17.29 -20.69 -10.01
N GLN A 30 16.11 -20.15 -9.69
CA GLN A 30 15.87 -19.45 -8.43
C GLN A 30 16.09 -20.36 -7.22
N ILE A 31 15.64 -21.61 -7.29
CA ILE A 31 15.87 -22.62 -6.24
C ILE A 31 17.37 -22.86 -6.09
N LEU A 32 18.08 -23.11 -7.18
CA LEU A 32 19.54 -23.36 -7.16
C LEU A 32 20.30 -22.18 -6.55
N VAL A 33 20.00 -20.95 -7.00
CA VAL A 33 20.62 -19.75 -6.46
C VAL A 33 20.35 -19.58 -4.97
N LEU A 34 19.12 -19.85 -4.54
CA LEU A 34 18.75 -19.78 -3.12
C LEU A 34 19.49 -20.84 -2.29
N GLN A 35 19.68 -22.06 -2.81
CA GLN A 35 20.51 -23.08 -2.17
C GLN A 35 21.96 -22.62 -1.99
N CYS A 36 22.55 -22.05 -3.05
CA CYS A 36 23.91 -21.53 -2.97
C CYS A 36 24.04 -20.46 -1.88
N PHE A 37 23.09 -19.53 -1.78
CA PHE A 37 23.12 -18.53 -0.72
C PHE A 37 22.94 -19.14 0.66
N TYR A 38 22.00 -20.06 0.84
CA TYR A 38 21.75 -20.74 2.11
C TYR A 38 23.02 -21.40 2.68
N TYR A 39 23.75 -22.18 1.87
CA TYR A 39 24.99 -22.80 2.34
C TYR A 39 26.17 -21.83 2.43
N LEU A 40 26.24 -20.82 1.55
CA LEU A 40 27.31 -19.82 1.60
C LEU A 40 27.23 -18.97 2.88
N THR A 41 26.02 -18.57 3.27
CA THR A 41 25.82 -17.75 4.47
C THR A 41 26.08 -18.55 5.73
N ALA A 42 25.64 -19.81 5.77
CA ALA A 42 25.98 -20.73 6.83
C ALA A 42 27.51 -20.89 6.93
N LEU A 43 28.20 -21.12 5.81
CA LEU A 43 29.66 -21.24 5.79
C LEU A 43 30.37 -19.99 6.33
N ILE A 44 29.94 -18.79 5.91
CA ILE A 44 30.51 -17.53 6.39
C ILE A 44 30.27 -17.35 7.89
N ILE A 45 29.02 -17.52 8.35
CA ILE A 45 28.65 -17.37 9.76
C ILE A 45 29.44 -18.37 10.61
N PHE A 46 29.53 -19.61 10.17
CA PHE A 46 30.09 -20.70 10.97
C PHE A 46 31.60 -20.60 11.05
N TYR A 47 32.26 -20.26 9.93
CA TYR A 47 33.68 -19.97 9.90
C TYR A 47 34.04 -18.77 10.77
N LEU A 48 33.28 -17.67 10.67
CA LEU A 48 33.54 -16.46 11.45
C LEU A 48 33.40 -16.73 12.95
N VAL A 49 32.32 -17.40 13.36
CA VAL A 49 32.12 -17.75 14.78
C VAL A 49 33.20 -18.72 15.27
N ALA A 50 33.60 -19.71 14.48
CA ALA A 50 34.71 -20.59 14.82
C ALA A 50 36.00 -19.79 15.04
N SER A 51 36.36 -18.92 14.08
CA SER A 51 37.55 -18.08 14.16
C SER A 51 37.54 -17.13 15.35
N LEU A 52 36.40 -16.48 15.67
CA LEU A 52 36.29 -15.57 16.80
C LEU A 52 36.42 -16.26 18.16
N ASN A 53 36.01 -17.52 18.25
CA ASN A 53 36.08 -18.30 19.48
C ASN A 53 37.36 -19.16 19.58
N GLY A 54 38.23 -19.11 18.55
CA GLY A 54 39.45 -19.91 18.49
C GLY A 54 39.20 -21.40 18.28
N TYR A 55 38.06 -21.77 17.71
CA TYR A 55 37.75 -23.16 17.33
C TYR A 55 38.28 -23.48 15.93
N ASP A 56 38.73 -24.72 15.73
CA ASP A 56 39.01 -25.25 14.41
C ASP A 56 37.69 -25.52 13.67
N PHE A 57 37.48 -24.79 12.57
CA PHE A 57 36.30 -24.96 11.75
C PHE A 57 36.30 -26.35 11.08
N SER A 58 35.21 -27.10 11.24
CA SER A 58 34.94 -28.32 10.47
C SER A 58 33.72 -28.14 9.58
N VAL A 59 33.80 -28.73 8.39
CA VAL A 59 32.70 -28.84 7.42
C VAL A 59 31.52 -29.64 7.99
N ASP A 60 31.78 -30.51 8.97
CA ASP A 60 30.74 -31.28 9.68
C ASP A 60 29.71 -30.36 10.34
N TRP A 61 30.09 -29.17 10.76
CA TRP A 61 29.17 -28.22 11.43
C TRP A 61 28.01 -27.81 10.52
N ILE A 62 28.21 -27.91 9.20
CA ILE A 62 27.20 -27.56 8.19
C ILE A 62 26.45 -28.81 7.73
N PHE A 63 27.16 -29.90 7.41
CA PHE A 63 26.55 -31.05 6.72
C PHE A 63 26.24 -32.25 7.63
N SER A 64 26.77 -32.29 8.85
CA SER A 64 26.47 -33.37 9.80
C SER A 64 25.32 -32.98 10.74
N TRP A 65 24.17 -33.62 10.54
CA TRP A 65 23.03 -33.46 11.45
C TRP A 65 23.29 -34.08 12.83
N GLU A 66 24.25 -35.02 12.94
CA GLU A 66 24.55 -35.75 14.18
C GLU A 66 25.11 -34.81 15.27
N LEU A 67 25.70 -33.67 14.90
CA LEU A 67 26.25 -32.68 15.84
C LEU A 67 25.16 -31.83 16.52
N ILE A 68 23.95 -31.81 15.98
CA ILE A 68 22.84 -31.01 16.52
C ILE A 68 22.05 -31.88 17.51
N SER A 69 22.49 -31.84 18.75
CA SER A 69 21.94 -32.60 19.87
C SER A 69 21.79 -31.70 21.11
N SER A 70 20.84 -32.05 22.00
CA SER A 70 20.55 -31.26 23.20
C SER A 70 21.44 -31.59 24.40
N ASP A 71 22.23 -32.65 24.30
CA ASP A 71 23.12 -33.16 25.35
C ASP A 71 24.49 -32.46 25.36
N ASN A 72 24.79 -31.65 24.35
CA ASN A 72 26.06 -30.97 24.21
C ASN A 72 25.86 -29.47 23.95
N ALA A 73 26.67 -28.63 24.62
CA ALA A 73 26.67 -27.18 24.42
C ALA A 73 26.97 -26.80 22.95
N MET A 74 27.87 -27.56 22.30
CA MET A 74 28.19 -27.33 20.89
C MET A 74 26.98 -27.52 19.98
N GLY A 75 26.14 -28.53 20.25
CA GLY A 75 24.93 -28.78 19.47
C GLY A 75 23.90 -27.66 19.59
N LEU A 76 23.78 -27.06 20.78
CA LEU A 76 22.94 -25.87 21.01
C LEU A 76 23.48 -24.61 20.33
N ILE A 77 24.80 -24.44 20.27
CA ILE A 77 25.44 -23.35 19.54
C ILE A 77 25.16 -23.49 18.04
N LEU A 78 25.37 -24.68 17.47
CA LEU A 78 25.07 -24.95 16.06
C LEU A 78 23.59 -24.76 15.74
N PHE A 79 22.70 -25.18 16.64
CA PHE A 79 21.26 -24.91 16.53
C PHE A 79 20.97 -23.40 16.45
N ALA A 80 21.53 -22.60 17.35
CA ALA A 80 21.35 -21.15 17.34
C ALA A 80 21.93 -20.50 16.08
N MET A 81 23.09 -20.95 15.61
CA MET A 81 23.73 -20.41 14.40
C MET A 81 22.91 -20.68 13.14
N TRP A 82 22.30 -21.86 13.03
CA TRP A 82 21.36 -22.17 11.95
C TRP A 82 20.07 -21.32 11.99
N LEU A 83 19.60 -20.95 13.19
CA LEU A 83 18.48 -19.99 13.31
C LEU A 83 18.88 -18.59 12.87
N VAL A 84 20.10 -18.13 13.18
CA VAL A 84 20.61 -16.85 12.68
C VAL A 84 20.74 -16.88 11.15
N ASP A 85 21.24 -17.97 10.58
CA ASP A 85 21.30 -18.15 9.13
C ASP A 85 19.91 -18.07 8.49
N SER A 86 18.89 -18.67 9.13
CA SER A 86 17.50 -18.59 8.66
C SER A 86 16.99 -17.15 8.51
N LEU A 87 17.33 -16.27 9.45
CA LEU A 87 16.97 -14.85 9.41
C LEU A 87 17.67 -14.11 8.27
N LEU A 88 18.90 -14.50 7.95
CA LEU A 88 19.65 -13.94 6.83
C LEU A 88 19.08 -14.45 5.49
N CYS A 89 18.70 -15.72 5.43
CA CYS A 89 18.06 -16.34 4.27
C CYS A 89 16.72 -15.66 3.88
N VAL A 90 15.98 -15.12 4.86
CA VAL A 90 14.76 -14.32 4.61
C VAL A 90 14.99 -13.18 3.62
N LEU A 91 16.16 -12.52 3.68
CA LEU A 91 16.51 -11.43 2.77
C LEU A 91 16.62 -11.93 1.33
N PHE A 92 17.31 -13.06 1.13
CA PHE A 92 17.47 -13.67 -0.19
C PHE A 92 16.14 -14.17 -0.76
N VAL A 93 15.32 -14.84 0.05
CA VAL A 93 13.97 -15.26 -0.36
C VAL A 93 13.14 -14.05 -0.79
N THR A 94 13.17 -12.95 -0.02
CA THR A 94 12.42 -11.72 -0.34
C THR A 94 12.88 -11.08 -1.65
N ILE A 95 14.20 -11.09 -1.92
CA ILE A 95 14.78 -10.50 -3.14
C ILE A 95 14.50 -11.38 -4.37
N ILE A 96 14.64 -12.70 -4.25
CA ILE A 96 14.57 -13.66 -5.37
C ILE A 96 13.13 -13.97 -5.77
N VAL A 97 12.26 -14.25 -4.79
CA VAL A 97 10.91 -14.77 -5.05
C VAL A 97 9.95 -13.65 -5.47
N GLY A 98 10.05 -12.48 -4.84
CA GLY A 98 9.28 -11.28 -5.19
C GLY A 98 7.75 -11.37 -5.08
N ARG A 99 7.18 -12.53 -4.75
CA ARG A 99 5.73 -12.77 -4.58
C ARG A 99 5.44 -13.53 -3.30
N SER A 100 4.46 -13.05 -2.52
CA SER A 100 4.13 -13.57 -1.19
C SER A 100 3.66 -15.04 -1.19
N LYS A 101 2.81 -15.45 -2.14
CA LYS A 101 2.23 -16.81 -2.19
C LYS A 101 3.26 -17.91 -2.49
N LEU A 102 4.34 -17.57 -3.18
CA LEU A 102 5.37 -18.52 -3.62
C LEU A 102 6.48 -18.69 -2.56
N ALA A 103 6.58 -17.77 -1.59
CA ALA A 103 7.59 -17.83 -0.53
C ALA A 103 7.46 -19.10 0.34
N TRP A 104 6.24 -19.62 0.48
CA TRP A 104 5.98 -20.87 1.20
C TRP A 104 6.67 -22.07 0.54
N ASP A 105 6.55 -22.18 -0.78
CA ASP A 105 7.12 -23.27 -1.57
C ASP A 105 8.65 -23.24 -1.54
N PHE A 106 9.26 -22.06 -1.64
CA PHE A 106 10.72 -21.91 -1.56
C PHE A 106 11.26 -22.26 -0.17
N ALA A 107 10.60 -21.82 0.91
CA ALA A 107 11.04 -22.15 2.26
C ALA A 107 11.04 -23.67 2.49
N VAL A 108 9.95 -24.35 2.14
CA VAL A 108 9.86 -25.81 2.26
C VAL A 108 10.89 -26.51 1.39
N THR A 109 11.06 -26.05 0.14
CA THR A 109 12.05 -26.63 -0.79
C THR A 109 13.48 -26.52 -0.25
N VAL A 110 13.82 -25.43 0.44
CA VAL A 110 15.14 -25.27 1.08
C VAL A 110 15.41 -26.37 2.10
N HIS A 111 14.45 -26.63 2.98
CA HIS A 111 14.61 -27.66 4.01
C HIS A 111 14.55 -29.09 3.45
N VAL A 112 13.77 -29.33 2.39
CA VAL A 112 13.75 -30.62 1.71
C VAL A 112 15.10 -30.93 1.05
N ILE A 113 15.70 -29.95 0.37
CA ILE A 113 17.04 -30.11 -0.20
C ILE A 113 18.07 -30.29 0.91
N ASN A 114 17.98 -29.51 1.99
CA ASN A 114 18.86 -29.66 3.15
C ASN A 114 18.78 -31.07 3.76
N LEU A 115 17.59 -31.62 3.94
CA LEU A 115 17.37 -32.99 4.38
C LEU A 115 18.10 -34.00 3.48
N CYS A 116 17.97 -33.86 2.16
CA CYS A 116 18.66 -34.73 1.21
C CYS A 116 20.18 -34.61 1.33
N VAL A 117 20.70 -33.38 1.44
CA VAL A 117 22.14 -33.11 1.55
C VAL A 117 22.71 -33.73 2.82
N VAL A 118 22.11 -33.49 3.99
CA VAL A 118 22.64 -34.02 5.26
C VAL A 118 22.49 -35.54 5.35
N TRP A 119 21.44 -36.11 4.74
CA TRP A 119 21.26 -37.55 4.68
C TRP A 119 22.32 -38.21 3.81
N LEU A 120 22.57 -37.68 2.61
CA LEU A 120 23.62 -38.18 1.72
C LEU A 120 25.02 -38.02 2.32
N TYR A 121 25.27 -36.92 3.03
CA TYR A 121 26.56 -36.65 3.67
C TYR A 121 26.87 -37.62 4.81
N THR A 122 25.92 -37.82 5.72
CA THR A 122 26.11 -38.69 6.91
C THR A 122 25.90 -40.18 6.62
N GLY A 123 25.23 -40.51 5.50
CA GLY A 123 24.81 -41.87 5.16
C GLY A 123 23.71 -42.43 6.07
N LYS A 124 23.16 -41.63 7.00
CA LYS A 124 22.12 -42.02 7.94
C LYS A 124 20.96 -41.03 7.89
N PHE A 125 19.76 -41.56 8.03
CA PHE A 125 18.57 -40.72 8.08
C PHE A 125 18.54 -39.92 9.41
N PRO A 126 18.25 -38.60 9.40
CA PRO A 126 18.23 -37.79 10.61
C PRO A 126 17.22 -38.27 11.66
N THR A 127 17.74 -38.69 12.82
CA THR A 127 16.92 -39.16 13.95
C THR A 127 16.88 -38.17 15.11
N SER A 128 17.75 -37.16 15.14
CA SER A 128 17.79 -36.16 16.21
C SER A 128 16.51 -35.32 16.26
N LEU A 129 15.80 -35.36 17.40
CA LEU A 129 14.61 -34.55 17.62
C LEU A 129 14.92 -33.04 17.55
N LEU A 130 16.06 -32.62 18.12
CA LEU A 130 16.47 -31.21 18.11
C LEU A 130 16.74 -30.71 16.69
N TRP A 131 17.31 -31.57 15.84
CA TRP A 131 17.51 -31.24 14.42
C TRP A 131 16.17 -31.06 13.69
N TRP A 132 15.18 -31.92 13.93
CA TRP A 132 13.83 -31.74 13.36
C TRP A 132 13.15 -30.46 13.87
N CYS A 133 13.27 -30.16 15.16
CA CYS A 133 12.80 -28.89 15.72
C CYS A 133 13.47 -27.68 15.04
N LEU A 134 14.78 -27.77 14.76
CA LEU A 134 15.51 -26.74 14.04
C LEU A 134 14.95 -26.53 12.64
N GLN A 135 14.72 -27.60 11.88
CA GLN A 135 14.17 -27.48 10.52
C GLN A 135 12.78 -26.86 10.53
N VAL A 136 11.91 -27.26 11.46
CA VAL A 136 10.55 -26.71 11.57
C VAL A 136 10.59 -25.24 11.98
N LEU A 137 11.37 -24.87 13.00
CA LEU A 137 11.46 -23.50 13.47
C LEU A 137 12.06 -22.57 12.40
N SER A 138 13.12 -23.02 11.74
CA SER A 138 13.73 -22.31 10.62
C SER A 138 12.75 -22.12 9.45
N ALA A 139 12.00 -23.16 9.08
CA ALA A 139 10.97 -23.07 8.05
C ALA A 139 9.88 -22.05 8.41
N VAL A 140 9.43 -22.04 9.66
CA VAL A 140 8.43 -21.07 10.15
C VAL A 140 8.98 -19.65 10.07
N ILE A 141 10.25 -19.43 10.46
CA ILE A 141 10.91 -18.12 10.35
C ILE A 141 10.95 -17.66 8.89
N LEU A 142 11.44 -18.50 7.98
CA LEU A 142 11.51 -18.20 6.55
C LEU A 142 10.12 -17.87 6.00
N VAL A 143 9.14 -18.73 6.24
CA VAL A 143 7.77 -18.55 5.75
C VAL A 143 7.18 -17.23 6.25
N THR A 144 7.20 -17.01 7.56
CA THR A 144 6.48 -15.89 8.18
C THR A 144 7.13 -14.56 7.82
N LEU A 145 8.45 -14.45 7.96
CA LEU A 145 9.15 -13.20 7.72
C LEU A 145 9.28 -12.88 6.23
N SER A 146 9.53 -13.88 5.36
CA SER A 146 9.57 -13.63 3.91
C SER A 146 8.20 -13.25 3.37
N THR A 147 7.12 -13.87 3.85
CA THR A 147 5.75 -13.50 3.46
C THR A 147 5.42 -12.08 3.93
N TYR A 148 5.72 -11.77 5.19
CA TYR A 148 5.52 -10.44 5.76
C TYR A 148 6.30 -9.36 4.98
N SER A 149 7.60 -9.58 4.76
CA SER A 149 8.50 -8.66 4.06
C SER A 149 8.06 -8.41 2.62
N THR A 150 7.69 -9.47 1.90
CA THR A 150 7.21 -9.36 0.52
C THR A 150 5.87 -8.62 0.45
N ARG A 151 4.93 -8.92 1.34
CA ARG A 151 3.64 -8.21 1.42
C ARG A 151 3.80 -6.73 1.79
N TRP A 152 4.70 -6.42 2.73
CA TRP A 152 5.02 -5.04 3.09
C TRP A 152 5.57 -4.27 1.90
N LYS A 153 6.45 -4.89 1.10
CA LYS A 153 6.98 -4.30 -0.13
C LYS A 153 5.88 -4.01 -1.16
N GLU A 154 4.97 -4.97 -1.39
CA GLU A 154 3.82 -4.82 -2.30
C GLU A 154 2.88 -3.68 -1.87
N LEU A 155 2.53 -3.63 -0.58
CA LEU A 155 1.67 -2.59 -0.02
C LEU A 155 2.30 -1.20 -0.13
N ARG A 156 3.59 -1.09 0.18
CA ARG A 156 4.32 0.17 0.12
C ARG A 156 4.37 0.73 -1.30
N THR A 157 4.67 -0.11 -2.29
CA THR A 157 4.69 0.31 -3.71
C THR A 157 3.33 0.80 -4.14
N THR A 158 2.27 0.02 -3.88
CA THR A 158 0.90 0.42 -4.23
C THR A 158 0.47 1.72 -3.54
N PHE A 159 0.83 1.90 -2.27
CA PHE A 159 0.54 3.11 -1.52
C PHE A 159 1.21 4.35 -2.12
N PHE A 160 2.50 4.27 -2.45
CA PHE A 160 3.22 5.40 -3.04
C PHE A 160 2.80 5.68 -4.49
N ASP A 161 2.56 4.64 -5.29
CA ASP A 161 2.04 4.81 -6.65
C ASP A 161 0.69 5.56 -6.63
N ASN A 162 -0.22 5.18 -5.72
CA ASN A 162 -1.49 5.88 -5.55
C ASN A 162 -1.31 7.35 -5.10
N MET A 163 -0.30 7.66 -4.28
CA MET A 163 -0.01 9.04 -3.88
C MET A 163 0.52 9.88 -5.04
N LEU A 164 1.42 9.32 -5.85
CA LEU A 164 1.97 9.99 -7.03
C LEU A 164 0.87 10.26 -8.07
N ASP A 165 0.00 9.27 -8.32
CA ASP A 165 -1.16 9.43 -9.19
C ASP A 165 -2.11 10.54 -8.71
N GLN A 166 -2.31 10.67 -7.39
CA GLN A 166 -3.11 11.77 -6.83
C GLN A 166 -2.45 13.12 -7.00
N GLN A 167 -1.12 13.21 -6.84
CA GLN A 167 -0.37 14.44 -7.04
C GLN A 167 -0.38 14.86 -8.52
N GLU A 168 -0.12 13.94 -9.45
CA GLU A 168 -0.18 14.22 -10.89
C GLU A 168 -1.58 14.63 -11.35
N ARG A 169 -2.64 14.00 -10.80
CA ARG A 169 -4.01 14.43 -11.06
C ARG A 169 -4.25 15.83 -10.52
N GLY A 170 -3.81 16.15 -9.30
CA GLY A 170 -3.91 17.48 -8.72
C GLY A 170 -3.17 18.54 -9.54
N GLU A 171 -1.97 18.24 -10.04
CA GLU A 171 -1.20 19.15 -10.90
C GLU A 171 -1.84 19.33 -12.29
N LYS A 172 -2.31 18.25 -12.93
CA LYS A 172 -3.05 18.34 -14.20
C LYS A 172 -4.34 19.13 -14.03
N GLN A 173 -5.10 18.84 -12.99
CA GLN A 173 -6.30 19.58 -12.57
C GLN A 173 -5.94 21.07 -12.44
N LYS A 174 -4.94 21.43 -11.62
CA LYS A 174 -4.50 22.82 -11.43
C LYS A 174 -4.07 23.52 -12.72
N SER A 175 -3.43 22.82 -13.65
CA SER A 175 -3.05 23.37 -14.97
C SER A 175 -4.25 23.63 -15.89
N VAL A 176 -5.31 22.84 -15.76
CA VAL A 176 -6.56 22.98 -16.52
C VAL A 176 -7.45 24.09 -15.93
N PHE A 177 -7.39 24.32 -14.61
CA PHE A 177 -8.15 25.39 -13.92
C PHE A 177 -7.47 26.77 -13.96
N MET A 178 -6.27 26.88 -14.54
CA MET A 178 -5.52 28.14 -14.62
C MET A 178 -5.96 29.08 -15.77
N SER A 179 -7.03 28.78 -16.51
CA SER A 179 -7.51 29.63 -17.61
C SER A 179 -8.90 30.26 -17.46
N ASP A 180 -9.60 30.15 -16.32
CA ASP A 180 -10.76 31.00 -16.05
C ASP A 180 -11.04 31.15 -14.53
N GLU A 181 -11.56 32.31 -14.14
CA GLU A 181 -11.83 32.82 -12.78
C GLU A 181 -12.00 31.74 -11.67
N SER A 182 -10.87 31.41 -11.01
CA SER A 182 -10.69 30.32 -10.04
C SER A 182 -11.23 30.66 -8.64
N LEU A 183 -11.94 29.69 -8.07
CA LEU A 183 -12.51 29.59 -6.73
C LEU A 183 -11.57 28.93 -5.73
N ALA A 184 -10.45 28.34 -6.18
CA ALA A 184 -9.41 27.79 -5.32
C ALA A 184 -8.74 28.90 -4.49
N GLU A 185 -8.39 28.57 -3.25
CA GLU A 185 -7.71 29.45 -2.32
C GLU A 185 -6.44 28.76 -1.80
N GLU A 186 -5.32 29.49 -1.85
CA GLU A 186 -4.06 29.02 -1.29
C GLU A 186 -4.19 28.69 0.21
N GLY A 187 -3.65 27.53 0.62
CA GLY A 187 -3.75 27.05 1.99
C GLY A 187 -5.05 26.33 2.35
N PHE A 188 -5.94 26.10 1.37
CA PHE A 188 -7.14 25.27 1.49
C PHE A 188 -7.16 24.20 0.39
N TYR A 189 -6.68 22.99 0.69
CA TYR A 189 -6.59 21.90 -0.29
C TYR A 189 -7.94 21.47 -0.83
N GLY A 190 -8.99 21.53 -0.01
CA GLY A 190 -10.34 21.20 -0.43
C GLY A 190 -10.98 22.23 -1.35
N SER A 191 -10.38 23.42 -1.51
CA SER A 191 -10.97 24.49 -2.30
C SER A 191 -10.96 24.24 -3.82
N GLU A 192 -10.00 23.43 -4.30
CA GLU A 192 -9.89 23.04 -5.72
C GLU A 192 -11.11 22.26 -6.22
N LEU A 193 -11.84 21.59 -5.32
CA LEU A 193 -13.09 20.92 -5.69
C LEU A 193 -14.18 21.91 -6.10
N PHE A 194 -14.22 23.13 -5.53
CA PHE A 194 -15.25 24.10 -5.88
C PHE A 194 -15.08 24.60 -7.32
N ASP A 195 -13.85 24.74 -7.79
CA ASP A 195 -13.56 25.03 -9.19
C ASP A 195 -14.04 23.93 -10.11
N PHE A 196 -13.73 22.70 -9.74
CA PHE A 196 -14.18 21.54 -10.47
C PHE A 196 -15.71 21.42 -10.55
N MET A 197 -16.39 21.70 -9.43
CA MET A 197 -17.85 21.69 -9.39
C MET A 197 -18.44 22.82 -10.24
N LYS A 198 -17.83 24.01 -10.25
CA LYS A 198 -18.25 25.11 -11.13
C LYS A 198 -18.16 24.69 -12.60
N SER A 199 -17.02 24.14 -13.02
CA SER A 199 -16.83 23.72 -14.42
C SER A 199 -17.82 22.65 -14.85
N ILE A 200 -18.01 21.58 -14.06
CA ILE A 200 -18.97 20.52 -14.42
C ILE A 200 -20.39 21.06 -14.51
N VAL A 201 -20.80 21.89 -13.55
CA VAL A 201 -22.16 22.39 -13.49
C VAL A 201 -22.44 23.37 -14.63
N ASP A 202 -21.44 24.09 -15.12
CA ASP A 202 -21.57 24.98 -16.28
C ASP A 202 -21.46 24.22 -17.62
N ASP A 203 -20.66 23.16 -17.69
CA ASP A 203 -20.45 22.34 -18.90
C ASP A 203 -21.58 21.34 -19.19
N ASP A 204 -22.31 20.86 -18.16
CA ASP A 204 -23.38 19.86 -18.30
C ASP A 204 -24.76 20.41 -17.85
N PRO A 205 -25.59 20.91 -18.78
CA PRO A 205 -26.92 21.44 -18.49
C PRO A 205 -27.90 20.41 -17.91
N ASP A 206 -27.71 19.12 -18.23
CA ASP A 206 -28.59 18.05 -17.75
C ASP A 206 -28.21 17.66 -16.32
N LEU A 207 -26.92 17.64 -16.00
CA LEU A 207 -26.46 17.52 -14.62
C LEU A 207 -26.93 18.73 -13.81
N LYS A 208 -26.78 19.95 -14.30
CA LYS A 208 -27.27 21.19 -13.64
C LYS A 208 -28.75 21.08 -13.25
N LYS A 209 -29.61 20.65 -14.18
CA LYS A 209 -31.05 20.42 -13.91
C LYS A 209 -31.28 19.32 -12.87
N LYS A 210 -30.55 18.19 -12.96
CA LYS A 210 -30.65 17.09 -11.98
C LYS A 210 -30.20 17.53 -10.59
N SER A 211 -29.14 18.32 -10.49
CA SER A 211 -28.60 18.85 -9.24
C SER A 211 -29.59 19.80 -8.57
N ILE A 212 -30.21 20.70 -9.35
CA ILE A 212 -31.24 21.62 -8.85
C ILE A 212 -32.46 20.84 -8.33
N ALA A 213 -32.89 19.79 -9.06
CA ALA A 213 -34.02 18.95 -8.66
C ALA A 213 -33.73 18.08 -7.42
N LYS A 214 -32.53 17.47 -7.32
CA LYS A 214 -32.16 16.56 -6.22
C LYS A 214 -31.75 17.30 -4.94
N VAL A 215 -30.98 18.39 -5.06
CA VAL A 215 -30.40 19.09 -3.90
C VAL A 215 -31.31 20.20 -3.39
N SER A 216 -32.00 20.92 -4.28
CA SER A 216 -33.02 21.95 -3.98
C SER A 216 -32.74 22.81 -2.74
N SER A 217 -31.49 23.28 -2.61
CA SER A 217 -31.02 24.00 -1.43
C SER A 217 -29.88 24.95 -1.74
N VAL A 218 -29.82 26.01 -0.94
CA VAL A 218 -28.66 26.90 -0.87
C VAL A 218 -27.76 26.42 0.26
N CYS A 219 -26.57 25.94 -0.09
CA CYS A 219 -25.58 25.44 0.87
C CYS A 219 -24.39 26.40 0.95
N VAL A 220 -23.93 26.67 2.17
CA VAL A 220 -22.66 27.34 2.43
C VAL A 220 -21.72 26.33 3.07
N ILE A 221 -20.52 26.19 2.52
CA ILE A 221 -19.46 25.37 3.11
C ILE A 221 -18.34 26.29 3.58
N THR A 222 -18.06 26.27 4.88
CA THR A 222 -16.94 27.00 5.49
C THR A 222 -15.85 26.01 5.88
N LEU A 223 -14.67 26.20 5.32
CA LEU A 223 -13.48 25.41 5.64
C LEU A 223 -12.61 26.19 6.63
N LYS A 224 -12.00 25.48 7.57
CA LYS A 224 -10.98 26.01 8.48
C LYS A 224 -9.64 25.34 8.21
N ASN A 225 -8.60 26.10 7.92
CA ASN A 225 -7.26 25.56 7.71
C ASN A 225 -6.50 25.37 9.04
N ASN A 226 -5.30 24.79 8.96
CA ASN A 226 -4.46 24.53 10.13
C ASN A 226 -3.89 25.81 10.78
N LYS A 227 -3.86 26.93 10.03
CA LYS A 227 -3.47 28.26 10.54
C LYS A 227 -4.62 28.96 11.28
N GLY A 228 -5.82 28.37 11.26
CA GLY A 228 -7.01 28.91 11.92
C GLY A 228 -7.84 29.85 11.06
N GLU A 229 -7.43 30.10 9.82
CA GLU A 229 -8.14 30.92 8.84
C GLU A 229 -9.38 30.20 8.33
N THR A 230 -10.42 30.96 7.99
CA THR A 230 -11.69 30.42 7.49
C THR A 230 -12.06 31.05 6.16
N LYS A 231 -12.47 30.21 5.21
CA LYS A 231 -12.98 30.64 3.90
C LYS A 231 -14.29 29.93 3.61
N SER A 232 -15.17 30.57 2.85
CA SER A 232 -16.52 30.07 2.61
C SER A 232 -16.87 30.08 1.13
N TRP A 233 -17.57 29.03 0.70
CA TRP A 233 -18.08 28.86 -0.66
C TRP A 233 -19.60 28.67 -0.61
N LEU A 234 -20.28 29.26 -1.59
CA LEU A 234 -21.73 29.18 -1.80
C LEU A 234 -22.02 28.20 -2.93
N LEU A 235 -22.95 27.29 -2.68
CA LEU A 235 -23.49 26.36 -3.66
C LEU A 235 -25.00 26.63 -3.74
N ASP A 236 -25.44 27.34 -4.79
CA ASP A 236 -26.86 27.60 -5.05
C ASP A 236 -27.41 26.56 -6.03
N PHE A 237 -27.90 25.45 -5.49
CA PHE A 237 -28.67 24.45 -6.24
C PHE A 237 -30.17 24.58 -6.01
N LYS A 238 -30.65 25.78 -5.66
CA LYS A 238 -32.09 26.05 -5.47
C LYS A 238 -32.71 26.71 -6.68
N LYS A 239 -31.96 27.60 -7.34
CA LYS A 239 -32.44 28.32 -8.52
C LYS A 239 -31.48 28.22 -9.70
N ASN A 240 -30.22 28.60 -9.50
CA ASN A 240 -29.32 28.89 -10.61
C ASN A 240 -28.34 27.75 -10.92
N GLY A 241 -28.06 26.86 -9.96
CA GLY A 241 -27.03 25.84 -10.09
C GLY A 241 -25.66 26.47 -10.23
N THR A 242 -25.25 27.30 -9.26
CA THR A 242 -23.99 28.05 -9.33
C THR A 242 -23.12 27.78 -8.11
N VAL A 243 -21.81 27.68 -8.32
CA VAL A 243 -20.80 27.58 -7.26
C VAL A 243 -19.98 28.87 -7.28
N SER A 244 -19.87 29.54 -6.15
CA SER A 244 -19.15 30.81 -6.03
C SER A 244 -18.45 30.95 -4.69
N LYS A 245 -17.40 31.77 -4.64
CA LYS A 245 -16.71 32.11 -3.40
C LYS A 245 -17.45 33.21 -2.66
N ILE A 246 -17.39 33.22 -1.33
CA ILE A 246 -17.98 34.28 -0.49
C ILE A 246 -16.85 35.12 0.11
N ASP A 247 -16.72 36.35 -0.37
CA ASP A 247 -15.85 37.35 0.23
C ASP A 247 -16.69 38.26 1.16
N GLY A 248 -16.78 37.87 2.44
CA GLY A 248 -17.44 38.67 3.47
C GLY A 248 -18.58 37.98 4.21
N LYS A 249 -19.70 38.68 4.42
CA LYS A 249 -20.78 38.23 5.30
C LYS A 249 -21.48 36.99 4.71
N ILE A 250 -21.52 35.91 5.49
CA ILE A 250 -22.18 34.66 5.12
C ILE A 250 -23.68 34.93 4.86
N PRO A 251 -24.20 34.65 3.64
CA PRO A 251 -25.60 34.84 3.32
C PRO A 251 -26.49 33.84 4.06
N LYS A 252 -27.78 34.16 4.20
CA LYS A 252 -28.76 33.23 4.79
C LYS A 252 -28.92 32.01 3.88
N SER A 253 -28.56 30.84 4.38
CA SER A 253 -28.58 29.58 3.64
C SER A 253 -29.52 28.55 4.27
N ASP A 254 -29.94 27.57 3.46
CA ASP A 254 -30.75 26.44 3.95
C ASP A 254 -29.88 25.49 4.79
N ILE A 255 -28.59 25.41 4.45
CA ILE A 255 -27.57 24.60 5.12
C ILE A 255 -26.27 25.39 5.22
N HIS A 256 -25.66 25.40 6.39
CA HIS A 256 -24.32 25.92 6.61
C HIS A 256 -23.45 24.84 7.27
N LEU A 257 -22.49 24.34 6.50
CA LEU A 257 -21.53 23.32 6.90
C LEU A 257 -20.24 24.00 7.35
N THR A 258 -19.69 23.58 8.49
CA THR A 258 -18.38 24.04 8.95
C THR A 258 -17.52 22.86 9.39
N LEU A 259 -16.33 22.74 8.82
CA LEU A 259 -15.37 21.67 9.14
C LEU A 259 -13.94 22.11 8.80
N LYS A 260 -12.96 21.31 9.22
CA LYS A 260 -11.56 21.54 8.84
C LYS A 260 -11.34 21.18 7.38
N ASP A 261 -10.44 21.88 6.71
CA ASP A 261 -10.04 21.60 5.33
C ASP A 261 -9.59 20.13 5.16
N VAL A 262 -8.75 19.63 6.08
CA VAL A 262 -8.29 18.23 6.09
C VAL A 262 -9.44 17.23 6.24
N ASP A 263 -10.44 17.54 7.08
CA ASP A 263 -11.60 16.68 7.29
C ASP A 263 -12.54 16.71 6.07
N PHE A 264 -12.61 17.85 5.36
CA PHE A 264 -13.36 17.98 4.11
C PHE A 264 -12.72 17.15 2.99
N VAL A 265 -11.40 17.17 2.85
CA VAL A 265 -10.68 16.31 1.89
C VAL A 265 -10.97 14.83 2.18
N LYS A 266 -10.94 14.40 3.46
CA LYS A 266 -11.29 13.03 3.85
C LYS A 266 -12.74 12.65 3.55
N LEU A 267 -13.65 13.60 3.71
CA LEU A 267 -15.06 13.40 3.39
C LEU A 267 -15.25 13.15 1.89
N ILE A 268 -14.61 13.96 1.06
CA ILE A 268 -14.64 13.83 -0.40
C ILE A 268 -14.02 12.49 -0.83
N ASN A 269 -12.89 12.11 -0.21
CA ASN A 269 -12.18 10.86 -0.51
C ASN A 269 -12.85 9.60 0.06
N ASN A 270 -14.01 9.71 0.71
CA ASN A 270 -14.71 8.60 1.38
C ASN A 270 -13.90 7.92 2.51
N GLU A 271 -12.85 8.57 2.99
CA GLU A 271 -12.04 8.13 4.14
C GLU A 271 -12.74 8.46 5.47
N ALA A 272 -13.78 9.30 5.42
CA ALA A 272 -14.56 9.66 6.57
C ALA A 272 -16.06 9.69 6.29
N ASN A 273 -16.82 9.15 7.24
CA ASN A 273 -18.28 9.17 7.20
C ASN A 273 -18.82 10.49 7.80
N PRO A 274 -19.69 11.23 7.07
CA PRO A 274 -20.20 12.54 7.51
C PRO A 274 -21.05 12.46 8.78
N GLN A 275 -21.86 11.42 8.94
CA GLN A 275 -22.70 11.23 10.12
C GLN A 275 -21.84 11.06 11.38
N ARG A 276 -20.76 10.27 11.28
CA ARG A 276 -19.77 10.12 12.36
C ARG A 276 -19.01 11.42 12.62
N MET A 277 -18.64 12.17 11.59
CA MET A 277 -17.97 13.45 11.75
C MET A 277 -18.85 14.49 12.46
N PHE A 278 -20.15 14.50 12.18
CA PHE A 278 -21.12 15.34 12.87
C PHE A 278 -21.27 14.92 14.34
N MET A 279 -21.48 13.64 14.62
CA MET A 279 -21.58 13.11 15.99
C MET A 279 -20.32 13.36 16.82
N ALA A 280 -19.14 13.30 16.19
CA ALA A 280 -17.85 13.57 16.84
C ALA A 280 -17.53 15.08 16.96
N GLY A 281 -18.42 15.97 16.51
CA GLY A 281 -18.22 17.42 16.56
C GLY A 281 -17.15 17.97 15.60
N LYS A 282 -16.61 17.13 14.70
CA LYS A 282 -15.64 17.51 13.67
C LYS A 282 -16.29 18.27 12.51
N MET A 283 -17.58 18.03 12.29
CA MET A 283 -18.42 18.72 11.33
C MET A 283 -19.59 19.37 12.07
N LYS A 284 -19.84 20.65 11.79
CA LYS A 284 -21.00 21.37 12.29
C LYS A 284 -21.96 21.63 11.14
N ILE A 285 -23.23 21.32 11.35
CA ILE A 285 -24.31 21.60 10.41
C ILE A 285 -25.28 22.56 11.08
N LYS A 286 -25.53 23.71 10.47
CA LYS A 286 -26.64 24.61 10.82
C LYS A 286 -27.65 24.59 9.68
N GLY A 287 -28.95 24.62 10.02
CA GLY A 287 -30.03 24.59 9.04
C GLY A 287 -30.70 23.21 8.94
N ASN A 288 -31.22 22.87 7.75
CA ASN A 288 -32.03 21.67 7.57
C ASN A 288 -31.16 20.41 7.38
N LEU A 289 -31.15 19.53 8.39
CA LEU A 289 -30.38 18.28 8.43
C LEU A 289 -30.76 17.28 7.32
N MET A 290 -32.04 17.17 6.97
CA MET A 290 -32.47 16.26 5.90
C MET A 290 -31.92 16.71 4.54
N LYS A 291 -31.95 18.03 4.28
CA LYS A 291 -31.36 18.58 3.06
C LYS A 291 -29.83 18.47 3.04
N ALA A 292 -29.17 18.52 4.20
CA ALA A 292 -27.73 18.30 4.31
C ALA A 292 -27.33 16.87 3.89
N ALA A 293 -28.15 15.86 4.22
CA ALA A 293 -27.91 14.47 3.82
C ALA A 293 -28.00 14.26 2.30
N SER A 294 -28.84 15.02 1.59
CA SER A 294 -28.95 14.94 0.12
C SER A 294 -27.78 15.56 -0.65
N ILE A 295 -26.92 16.35 -0.01
CA ILE A 295 -25.74 16.94 -0.65
C ILE A 295 -24.63 15.91 -0.85
N GLU A 296 -24.46 14.97 0.07
CA GLU A 296 -23.39 13.96 0.00
C GLU A 296 -23.45 13.11 -1.29
N PRO A 297 -24.60 12.50 -1.67
CA PRO A 297 -24.71 11.77 -2.93
C PRO A 297 -24.37 12.62 -4.16
N PHE A 298 -24.70 13.92 -4.13
CA PHE A 298 -24.41 14.84 -5.22
C PHE A 298 -22.92 15.17 -5.33
N LEU A 299 -22.26 15.51 -4.21
CA LEU A 299 -20.81 15.73 -4.18
C LEU A 299 -20.05 14.50 -4.70
N ARG A 300 -20.57 13.30 -4.45
CA ARG A 300 -20.02 12.04 -4.99
C ARG A 300 -20.28 11.83 -6.48
N GLU A 301 -21.46 12.21 -6.99
CA GLU A 301 -21.83 12.10 -8.41
C GLU A 301 -21.00 13.07 -9.28
N VAL A 302 -20.58 14.19 -8.70
CA VAL A 302 -19.76 15.22 -9.37
C VAL A 302 -18.26 14.92 -9.25
N ASP A 303 -17.79 14.10 -8.31
CA ASP A 303 -16.36 13.74 -8.23
C ASP A 303 -15.91 12.96 -9.48
N PRO A 304 -14.84 13.37 -10.20
CA PRO A 304 -14.42 12.70 -11.42
C PRO A 304 -13.85 11.30 -11.17
N ARG A 305 -13.52 10.97 -9.91
CA ARG A 305 -12.91 9.68 -9.54
C ARG A 305 -13.94 8.56 -9.37
N THR A 306 -15.23 8.88 -9.19
CA THR A 306 -16.31 7.88 -9.06
C THR A 306 -16.82 7.35 -10.42
N LYS A 307 -16.61 8.08 -11.53
CA LYS A 307 -16.95 7.56 -12.89
C LYS A 307 -16.16 6.30 -13.27
N ASN A 308 -14.99 6.07 -12.68
CA ASN A 308 -14.16 4.90 -12.94
C ASN A 308 -14.59 3.62 -12.19
N GLU A 309 -15.50 3.71 -11.21
CA GLU A 309 -16.00 2.54 -10.46
C GLU A 309 -17.17 1.85 -11.18
N LYS A 310 -18.07 2.63 -11.81
CA LYS A 310 -19.20 2.08 -12.57
C LYS A 310 -18.83 1.50 -13.94
N ALA A 311 -17.62 1.76 -14.43
CA ALA A 311 -17.10 1.17 -15.67
C ALA A 311 -16.39 -0.18 -15.44
N LYS A 312 -16.29 -0.65 -14.19
CA LYS A 312 -15.65 -1.92 -13.80
C LYS A 312 -16.62 -2.96 -13.21
N LEU A 313 -17.93 -2.70 -13.27
CA LEU A 313 -19.01 -3.65 -12.99
C LEU A 313 -19.79 -3.91 -14.28
#